data_AF-A0AAU9ILV1-F1
#
_entry.id   AF-A0AAU9ILV1-F1
#
_cell.length_a   1.000
_cell.length_b   1.000
_cell.length_c   1.000
_cell.angle_alpha   90.00
_cell.angle_beta   90.00
_cell.angle_gamma   90.00
#
_symmetry.space_group_name_H-M   'P 1'
#
loop_
_entity.id
_entity.type
_entity.pdbx_description
1 polymer ?
#
loop_
_entity_poly.entity_id
_entity_poly.type
_entity_poly.pdbx_seq_one_letter_code
_entity_poly.pdbx_strand_id
1 'polypeptide(L)'
;MDSIKQKFYYKLVLLNKSKYYTISEKPQELVMGDTTEQNLLQSSLVYVYRTQELALSNEIRVKDPKTHLSPKTVIKIMCWGDSKEEDPKYAFSFMCPILDVGFPFKPQKPIRDVSRRSKIIPPKELRSLPYWRDITPCRYGLRKLPSPKLSVRSISHINWRVKSSRAYEKLRKMEEETEKLEKEISEIEKFADLLDLENDDFLKDSAINESIK
;
A
#
# COMPACT_ATOMS: atom_id res chain seq x y z
N MET A 1 -23.66 -4.49 22.28
CA MET A 1 -22.75 -5.29 21.44
C MET A 1 -22.04 -4.32 20.53
N ASP A 2 -20.80 -3.97 20.85
CA ASP A 2 -20.03 -3.07 20.00
C ASP A 2 -19.76 -3.76 18.68
N SER A 3 -20.24 -3.15 17.59
CA SER A 3 -19.97 -3.59 16.23
C SER A 3 -18.48 -3.90 16.07
N ILE A 4 -18.13 -5.08 15.56
CA ILE A 4 -16.75 -5.47 15.27
C ILE A 4 -16.21 -4.47 14.22
N LYS A 5 -15.56 -3.40 14.68
CA LYS A 5 -14.98 -2.38 13.80
C LYS A 5 -13.68 -2.95 13.25
N GLN A 6 -13.72 -3.39 12.00
CA GLN A 6 -12.52 -3.72 11.24
C GLN A 6 -11.62 -2.48 11.18
N LYS A 7 -10.34 -2.66 11.51
CA LYS A 7 -9.34 -1.58 11.49
C LYS A 7 -8.13 -2.03 10.68
N PHE A 8 -7.46 -1.07 10.03
CA PHE A 8 -6.26 -1.33 9.26
C PHE A 8 -5.02 -0.85 10.00
N TYR A 9 -4.02 -1.73 10.04
CA TYR A 9 -2.73 -1.50 10.66
C TYR A 9 -1.60 -1.91 9.71
N TYR A 10 -0.37 -1.64 10.10
CA TYR A 10 0.83 -1.88 9.31
C TYR A 10 1.85 -2.66 10.11
N LYS A 11 2.59 -3.54 9.45
CA LYS A 11 3.69 -4.30 10.05
C LYS A 11 4.86 -4.38 9.08
N LEU A 12 6.08 -4.28 9.61
CA LEU A 12 7.28 -4.52 8.82
C LEU A 12 7.55 -6.04 8.80
N VAL A 13 7.83 -6.57 7.62
CA VAL A 13 8.05 -8.00 7.42
C VAL A 13 9.27 -8.23 6.54
N LEU A 14 9.86 -9.40 6.66
CA LEU A 14 10.93 -9.87 5.80
C LEU A 14 10.31 -10.56 4.59
N LEU A 15 10.78 -10.20 3.41
CA LEU A 15 10.42 -10.86 2.17
C LEU A 15 11.49 -11.89 1.83
N ASN A 16 11.15 -13.18 1.81
CA ASN A 16 12.07 -14.24 1.43
C ASN A 16 11.40 -15.19 0.44
N LYS A 17 11.94 -15.30 -0.78
CA LYS A 17 11.39 -16.13 -1.87
C LYS A 17 9.86 -15.94 -2.06
N SER A 18 9.40 -14.68 -2.04
CA SER A 18 7.99 -14.29 -2.17
C SER A 18 7.08 -14.64 -0.99
N LYS A 19 7.64 -15.01 0.17
CA LYS A 19 6.92 -15.23 1.41
C LYS A 19 7.21 -14.12 2.41
N TYR A 20 6.21 -13.76 3.22
CA TYR A 20 6.32 -12.71 4.23
C TYR A 20 6.55 -13.33 5.59
N TYR A 21 7.59 -12.91 6.30
CA TYR A 21 7.92 -13.40 7.64
C TYR A 21 7.95 -12.26 8.65
N THR A 22 7.43 -12.49 9.85
CA THR A 22 7.49 -11.52 10.94
C THR A 22 8.91 -11.34 11.46
N ILE A 23 9.25 -10.10 11.85
CA ILE A 23 10.50 -9.79 12.54
C ILE A 23 10.27 -10.01 14.04
N SER A 24 10.45 -11.25 14.49
CA SER A 24 10.29 -11.67 15.89
C SER A 24 11.26 -12.81 16.19
N GLU A 25 11.51 -13.08 17.49
CA GLU A 25 12.37 -14.20 17.92
C GLU A 25 11.93 -15.54 17.30
N LYS A 26 10.61 -15.74 17.20
CA LYS A 26 9.98 -16.81 16.43
C LYS A 26 9.35 -16.21 15.17
N PRO A 27 9.99 -16.30 14.00
CA PRO A 27 9.43 -15.77 12.77
C PRO A 27 8.22 -16.61 12.35
N GLN A 28 7.10 -15.94 12.12
CA GLN A 28 5.86 -16.53 11.64
C GLN A 28 5.67 -16.14 10.17
N GLU A 29 5.27 -17.11 9.34
CA GLU A 29 4.89 -16.84 7.95
C GLU A 29 3.51 -16.18 7.92
N LEU A 30 3.39 -15.07 7.20
CA LEU A 30 2.16 -14.37 6.93
C LEU A 30 1.79 -14.59 5.47
N VAL A 31 0.65 -15.22 5.23
CA VAL A 31 0.11 -15.46 3.89
C VAL A 31 -0.92 -14.38 3.60
N MET A 32 -0.84 -13.78 2.40
CA MET A 32 -1.77 -12.72 1.99
C MET A 32 -3.17 -13.29 1.78
N GLY A 33 -4.18 -12.67 2.38
CA GLY A 33 -5.58 -13.11 2.35
C GLY A 33 -5.95 -14.13 3.45
N ASP A 34 -4.97 -14.77 4.08
CA ASP A 34 -5.23 -15.74 5.15
C ASP A 34 -5.40 -15.07 6.50
N THR A 35 -6.37 -15.55 7.26
CA THR A 35 -6.61 -15.08 8.62
C THR A 35 -5.71 -15.84 9.60
N THR A 36 -4.95 -15.09 10.37
CA THR A 36 -4.13 -15.58 11.48
C THR A 36 -4.85 -15.29 12.79
N GLU A 37 -5.09 -16.34 13.57
CA GLU A 37 -5.60 -16.24 14.93
C GLU A 37 -4.44 -16.24 15.92
N GLN A 38 -4.47 -15.33 16.91
CA GLN A 38 -3.51 -15.31 18.00
C GLN A 38 -4.20 -15.15 19.35
N ASN A 39 -3.74 -15.92 20.33
CA ASN A 39 -4.21 -15.81 21.70
C ASN A 39 -3.45 -14.70 22.43
N LEU A 40 -4.15 -13.62 22.80
CA LEU A 40 -3.56 -12.43 23.44
C LEU A 40 -2.93 -12.68 24.82
N LEU A 41 -3.16 -13.86 25.41
CA LEU A 41 -2.56 -14.28 26.68
C LEU A 41 -1.15 -14.88 26.52
N GLN A 42 -0.73 -15.21 25.29
CA GLN A 42 0.60 -15.76 25.02
C GLN A 42 1.68 -14.68 24.96
N SER A 43 2.93 -15.06 25.23
CA SER A 43 4.10 -14.16 25.21
C SER A 43 4.58 -13.80 23.80
N SER A 44 4.24 -14.58 22.78
CA SER A 44 4.70 -14.42 21.40
C SER A 44 3.62 -13.77 20.53
N LEU A 45 3.36 -12.48 20.75
CA LEU A 45 2.35 -11.74 19.99
C LEU A 45 2.93 -11.09 18.73
N VAL A 46 2.14 -11.10 17.66
CA VAL A 46 2.42 -10.34 16.45
C VAL A 46 1.87 -8.93 16.65
N TYR A 47 2.79 -8.00 16.89
CA TYR A 47 2.45 -6.59 17.01
C TYR A 47 2.31 -5.89 15.66
N VAL A 48 1.39 -4.94 15.59
CA VAL A 48 1.10 -4.08 14.43
C VAL A 48 1.05 -2.61 14.86
N TYR A 49 1.16 -1.71 13.89
CA TYR A 49 1.29 -0.27 14.11
C TYR A 49 0.25 0.52 13.34
N ARG A 50 -0.15 1.67 13.89
CA ARG A 50 -1.20 2.52 13.30
C ARG A 50 -0.78 3.14 11.96
N THR A 51 0.50 3.44 11.78
CA THR A 51 1.03 4.04 10.56
C THR A 51 2.24 3.27 10.04
N GLN A 52 2.56 3.47 8.75
CA GLN A 52 3.70 2.83 8.09
C GLN A 52 5.03 3.31 8.68
N GLU A 53 5.13 4.59 9.03
CA GLU A 53 6.33 5.19 9.61
C GLU A 53 6.62 4.62 11.00
N LEU A 54 5.57 4.35 11.79
CA LEU A 54 5.68 3.71 13.09
C LEU A 54 6.15 2.25 12.96
N ALA A 55 5.63 1.50 11.97
CA ALA A 55 6.09 0.14 11.70
C ALA A 55 7.59 0.09 11.36
N LEU A 56 8.05 1.03 10.53
CA LEU A 56 9.44 1.10 10.12
C LEU A 56 10.36 1.52 11.27
N SER A 57 10.05 2.63 11.93
CA SER A 57 10.92 3.21 12.96
C SER A 57 11.11 2.30 14.17
N ASN A 58 10.08 1.53 14.54
CA ASN A 58 10.14 0.64 15.71
C ASN A 58 10.81 -0.69 15.42
N GLU A 59 10.59 -1.30 14.25
CA GLU A 59 11.16 -2.62 13.94
C GLU A 59 12.58 -2.55 13.35
N ILE A 60 13.01 -1.41 12.78
CA ILE A 60 14.42 -1.22 12.34
C ILE A 60 15.40 -1.25 13.52
N ARG A 61 14.94 -0.97 14.75
CA ARG A 61 15.78 -0.96 15.96
C ARG A 61 16.19 -2.35 16.45
N VAL A 62 15.56 -3.41 15.96
CA VAL A 62 15.91 -4.79 16.33
C VAL A 62 17.23 -5.15 15.63
N LYS A 63 18.33 -5.03 16.40
CA LYS A 63 19.72 -5.23 15.96
C LYS A 63 20.08 -6.70 15.76
N ASP A 64 19.28 -7.46 15.04
CA ASP A 64 19.66 -8.83 14.70
C ASP A 64 20.54 -8.85 13.44
N PRO A 65 21.83 -9.25 13.55
CA PRO A 65 22.79 -9.16 12.45
C PRO A 65 22.41 -10.04 11.24
N LYS A 66 21.62 -11.10 11.44
CA LYS A 66 21.11 -11.97 10.37
C LYS A 66 19.94 -11.34 9.60
N THR A 67 19.16 -10.50 10.27
CA THR A 67 17.93 -9.88 9.73
C THR A 67 18.23 -8.67 8.84
N HIS A 68 19.48 -8.18 8.84
CA HIS A 68 19.92 -7.06 8.00
C HIS A 68 20.08 -7.40 6.51
N LEU A 69 20.26 -8.68 6.16
CA LEU A 69 20.54 -9.10 4.78
C LEU A 69 19.28 -9.38 3.95
N SER A 70 18.13 -9.59 4.60
CA SER A 70 16.89 -9.92 3.90
C SER A 70 16.13 -8.65 3.53
N PRO A 71 15.53 -8.57 2.32
CA PRO A 71 14.74 -7.40 1.94
C PRO A 71 13.53 -7.28 2.88
N LYS A 72 13.23 -6.06 3.30
CA LYS A 72 12.12 -5.73 4.19
C LYS A 72 11.03 -4.98 3.41
N THR A 73 9.78 -5.25 3.74
CA THR A 73 8.63 -4.56 3.17
C THR A 73 7.56 -4.32 4.24
N VAL A 74 6.72 -3.32 4.03
CA VAL A 74 5.58 -3.04 4.92
C VAL A 74 4.34 -3.69 4.33
N ILE A 75 3.60 -4.43 5.15
CA ILE A 75 2.30 -4.98 4.77
C ILE A 75 1.19 -4.26 5.54
N LYS A 76 0.05 -4.09 4.87
CA LYS A 76 -1.21 -3.62 5.45
C LYS A 76 -2.01 -4.82 5.91
N ILE A 77 -2.41 -4.82 7.18
CA ILE A 77 -3.11 -5.90 7.85
C ILE A 77 -4.46 -5.36 8.32
N MET A 78 -5.53 -6.09 8.03
CA MET A 78 -6.83 -5.88 8.66
C MET A 78 -6.89 -6.66 9.96
N CYS A 79 -7.28 -5.98 11.03
CA CYS A 79 -7.34 -6.54 12.37
C CYS A 79 -8.73 -6.36 12.98
N TRP A 80 -9.17 -7.36 13.74
CA TRP A 80 -10.45 -7.34 14.46
C TRP A 80 -10.43 -8.27 15.68
N GLY A 81 -11.54 -8.28 16.43
CA GLY A 81 -11.67 -9.02 17.70
C GLY A 81 -11.04 -8.27 18.87
N ASP A 82 -10.67 -9.01 19.92
CA ASP A 82 -10.05 -8.41 21.10
C ASP A 82 -8.72 -7.79 20.74
N SER A 83 -8.38 -6.69 21.40
CA SER A 83 -7.15 -5.95 21.16
C SER A 83 -6.41 -5.64 22.45
N LYS A 84 -5.09 -5.77 22.40
CA LYS A 84 -4.18 -5.35 23.46
C LYS A 84 -3.33 -4.20 22.93
N GLU A 85 -3.42 -3.04 23.58
CA GLU A 85 -2.65 -1.84 23.25
C GLU A 85 -1.42 -1.75 24.17
N GLU A 86 -0.25 -1.56 23.56
CA GLU A 86 1.03 -1.43 24.23
C GLU A 86 1.83 -0.34 23.50
N ASP A 87 1.46 0.92 23.75
CA ASP A 87 1.86 2.10 22.99
C ASP A 87 3.37 2.12 22.64
N PRO A 88 3.77 2.18 21.35
CA PRO A 88 2.98 2.45 20.14
C PRO A 88 2.51 1.19 19.37
N LYS A 89 2.54 0.02 20.00
CA LYS A 89 2.25 -1.29 19.41
C LYS A 89 0.83 -1.72 19.74
N TYR A 90 0.22 -2.47 18.83
CA TYR A 90 -1.10 -3.07 19.01
C TYR A 90 -1.02 -4.56 18.68
N ALA A 91 -1.77 -5.38 19.40
CA ALA A 91 -1.99 -6.80 19.08
C ALA A 91 -3.49 -7.07 19.02
N PHE A 92 -3.91 -7.94 18.09
CA PHE A 92 -5.32 -8.26 17.85
C PHE A 92 -5.55 -9.76 17.75
N SER A 93 -6.67 -10.27 18.24
CA SER A 93 -6.95 -11.71 18.19
C SER A 93 -6.99 -12.25 16.76
N PHE A 94 -7.50 -11.45 15.81
CA PHE A 94 -7.55 -11.83 14.40
C PHE A 94 -6.85 -10.80 13.52
N MET A 95 -6.07 -11.31 12.57
CA MET A 95 -5.32 -10.50 11.61
C MET A 95 -5.36 -11.14 10.23
N CYS A 96 -5.54 -10.34 9.18
CA CYS A 96 -5.47 -10.77 7.79
C CYS A 96 -4.57 -9.80 7.01
N PRO A 97 -3.41 -10.24 6.50
CA PRO A 97 -2.58 -9.44 5.59
C PRO A 97 -3.31 -9.24 4.25
N ILE A 98 -3.49 -8.00 3.82
CA ILE A 98 -4.28 -7.69 2.61
C ILE A 98 -3.40 -7.18 1.46
N LEU A 99 -2.45 -6.30 1.77
CA LEU A 99 -1.71 -5.57 0.75
C LEU A 99 -0.23 -5.41 1.11
N ASP A 100 0.63 -5.70 0.16
CA ASP A 100 2.05 -5.34 0.24
C ASP A 100 2.19 -3.88 -0.19
N VAL A 101 2.54 -3.03 0.78
CA VAL A 101 2.68 -1.59 0.57
C VAL A 101 4.04 -1.25 -0.03
N GLY A 102 5.02 -2.16 0.12
CA GLY A 102 6.41 -1.87 -0.19
C GLY A 102 7.14 -1.19 0.97
N PHE A 103 8.45 -1.03 0.80
CA PHE A 103 9.23 -0.13 1.64
C PHE A 103 9.00 1.30 1.10
N PRO A 104 8.59 2.29 1.92
CA PRO A 104 8.41 3.64 1.41
C PRO A 104 9.74 4.11 0.83
N PHE A 105 9.75 4.32 -0.49
CA PHE A 105 10.86 4.94 -1.17
C PHE A 105 11.14 6.26 -0.47
N LYS A 106 12.41 6.50 -0.12
CA LYS A 106 12.85 7.83 0.32
C LYS A 106 12.21 8.85 -0.62
N PRO A 107 11.70 10.00 -0.10
CA PRO A 107 11.12 11.01 -0.94
C PRO A 107 12.06 11.24 -2.11
N GLN A 108 11.58 10.98 -3.33
CA GLN A 108 12.33 11.31 -4.53
C GLN A 108 12.71 12.77 -4.32
N LYS A 109 14.01 13.06 -4.20
CA LYS A 109 14.47 14.44 -4.24
C LYS A 109 13.77 15.04 -5.45
N PRO A 110 13.07 16.17 -5.33
CA PRO A 110 12.39 16.75 -6.48
C PRO A 110 13.41 16.76 -7.60
N ILE A 111 13.04 16.16 -8.74
CA ILE A 111 13.84 16.25 -9.96
C ILE A 111 14.01 17.74 -10.14
N ARG A 112 15.19 18.27 -9.77
CA ARG A 112 15.55 19.62 -10.17
C ARG A 112 15.56 19.49 -11.67
N ASP A 113 14.55 20.04 -12.33
CA ASP A 113 14.58 20.26 -13.76
C ASP A 113 15.92 20.92 -14.04
N VAL A 114 16.86 20.13 -14.54
CA VAL A 114 18.08 20.65 -15.15
C VAL A 114 17.64 21.17 -16.50
N SER A 115 16.84 22.24 -16.45
CA SER A 115 16.59 23.12 -17.56
C SER A 115 17.95 23.57 -18.04
N ARG A 116 18.32 23.04 -19.21
CA ARG A 116 19.43 23.45 -20.04
C ARG A 116 19.49 24.98 -20.14
N ARG A 117 20.34 25.60 -19.33
CA ARG A 117 20.94 26.90 -19.65
C ARG A 117 22.42 26.81 -19.34
N SER A 118 23.17 26.50 -20.38
CA SER A 118 24.58 26.84 -20.51
C SER A 118 24.76 28.32 -20.20
N LYS A 119 25.21 28.64 -18.99
CA LYS A 119 25.88 29.90 -18.70
C LYS A 119 27.15 29.59 -17.91
N ILE A 120 28.26 29.74 -18.63
CA ILE A 120 29.62 29.83 -18.14
C ILE A 120 29.65 30.94 -17.07
N ILE A 121 29.99 30.61 -15.83
CA ILE A 121 30.38 31.57 -14.77
C ILE A 121 31.52 30.91 -13.96
N PRO A 122 32.62 31.64 -13.66
CA PRO A 122 33.93 31.07 -13.29
C PRO A 122 34.03 30.66 -11.81
N PRO A 123 35.11 29.92 -11.41
CA PRO A 123 35.25 29.45 -10.04
C PRO A 123 35.94 30.52 -9.19
N LYS A 124 35.21 31.13 -8.25
CA LYS A 124 35.82 31.77 -7.08
C LYS A 124 35.00 31.51 -5.82
N GLU A 125 35.68 30.82 -4.90
CA GLU A 125 35.60 30.97 -3.44
C GLU A 125 34.21 30.96 -2.78
N LEU A 126 33.88 29.79 -2.23
CA LEU A 126 33.14 29.74 -0.96
C LEU A 126 33.83 28.71 -0.06
N ARG A 127 34.76 29.23 0.74
CA ARG A 127 35.28 28.61 1.95
C ARG A 127 34.15 28.52 2.99
N SER A 128 34.34 27.54 3.87
CA SER A 128 33.64 27.29 5.13
C SER A 128 32.16 26.89 5.04
N LEU A 129 31.87 25.61 5.31
CA LEU A 129 31.12 25.18 6.49
C LEU A 129 31.39 23.67 6.75
N PRO A 130 31.27 23.19 8.00
CA PRO A 130 32.08 22.09 8.53
C PRO A 130 31.47 20.70 8.29
N TYR A 131 32.36 19.80 7.88
CA TYR A 131 32.62 18.53 8.57
C TYR A 131 31.43 17.85 9.28
N TRP A 132 30.67 17.05 8.53
CA TRP A 132 30.15 15.80 9.07
C TRP A 132 30.91 14.67 8.38
N ARG A 133 31.90 14.16 9.10
CA ARG A 133 32.68 12.99 8.73
C ARG A 133 31.74 11.82 8.45
N ASP A 134 32.01 11.21 7.32
CA ASP A 134 31.79 9.80 7.06
C ASP A 134 32.19 8.96 8.28
N ILE A 135 31.23 8.22 8.83
CA ILE A 135 31.50 6.96 9.54
C ILE A 135 30.71 5.86 8.81
N THR A 136 31.18 5.54 7.61
CA THR A 136 31.01 4.20 7.05
C THR A 136 32.26 3.40 7.38
N PRO A 137 32.20 2.39 8.28
CA PRO A 137 33.31 1.46 8.44
C PRO A 137 33.30 0.46 7.27
N CYS A 138 34.49 -0.09 6.99
CA CYS A 138 34.79 -1.23 6.11
C CYS A 138 35.14 -0.89 4.64
N ARG A 139 36.31 -0.27 4.44
CA ARG A 139 37.17 -0.59 3.28
C ARG A 139 38.10 -1.75 3.67
N TYR A 140 37.74 -2.98 3.33
CA TYR A 140 38.73 -4.04 3.17
C TYR A 140 39.23 -4.02 1.72
N GLY A 141 40.56 -4.04 1.57
CA GLY A 141 41.27 -3.75 0.34
C GLY A 141 40.92 -4.66 -0.83
N LEU A 142 40.44 -4.06 -1.92
CA LEU A 142 40.40 -4.69 -3.23
C LEU A 142 41.72 -4.42 -3.96
N ARG A 143 42.52 -5.48 -4.10
CA ARG A 143 43.66 -5.55 -5.00
C ARG A 143 43.20 -5.17 -6.43
N LYS A 144 43.99 -4.34 -7.10
CA LYS A 144 43.78 -3.96 -8.51
C LYS A 144 43.83 -5.20 -9.40
N LEU A 145 42.68 -5.61 -9.95
CA LEU A 145 42.62 -6.52 -11.09
C LEU A 145 42.71 -5.68 -12.39
N PRO A 146 43.45 -6.15 -13.42
CA PRO A 146 43.54 -5.46 -14.70
C PRO A 146 42.20 -5.52 -15.44
N SER A 147 41.78 -4.39 -15.99
CA SER A 147 40.57 -4.26 -16.79
C SER A 147 40.67 -5.04 -18.12
N PRO A 148 39.68 -5.87 -18.47
CA PRO A 148 39.61 -6.43 -19.81
C PRO A 148 39.08 -5.36 -20.77
N LYS A 149 39.77 -5.19 -21.91
CA LYS A 149 39.33 -4.38 -23.05
C LYS A 149 38.06 -5.03 -23.63
N LEU A 150 36.89 -4.53 -23.27
CA LEU A 150 35.62 -4.95 -23.87
C LEU A 150 35.38 -4.15 -25.15
N SER A 151 35.29 -4.89 -26.25
CA SER A 151 34.92 -4.38 -27.57
C SER A 151 33.54 -3.74 -27.52
N VAL A 152 33.41 -2.55 -28.09
CA VAL A 152 32.14 -1.85 -28.31
C VAL A 152 31.33 -2.65 -29.35
N ARG A 153 30.48 -3.56 -28.88
CA ARG A 153 29.34 -4.05 -29.67
C ARG A 153 28.16 -3.14 -29.37
N SER A 154 27.58 -2.59 -30.42
CA SER A 154 26.45 -1.68 -30.39
C SER A 154 25.31 -2.26 -29.55
N ILE A 155 24.88 -1.51 -28.55
CA ILE A 155 23.67 -1.78 -27.79
C ILE A 155 22.51 -1.43 -28.71
N SER A 156 21.82 -2.45 -29.24
CA SER A 156 20.54 -2.26 -29.91
C SER A 156 19.54 -1.70 -28.91
N HIS A 157 18.85 -0.64 -29.30
CA HIS A 157 17.81 0.00 -28.52
C HIS A 157 16.71 -1.02 -28.16
N ILE A 158 16.55 -1.27 -26.86
CA ILE A 158 15.43 -2.07 -26.33
C ILE A 158 14.16 -1.24 -26.52
N ASN A 159 13.38 -1.59 -27.54
CA ASN A 159 12.06 -1.02 -27.77
C ASN A 159 11.08 -1.59 -26.73
N TRP A 160 10.76 -0.79 -25.71
CA TRP A 160 9.63 -1.03 -24.81
C TRP A 160 8.33 -0.78 -25.58
N ARG A 161 7.86 -1.76 -26.37
CA ARG A 161 6.48 -1.75 -26.86
C ARG A 161 5.56 -2.04 -25.68
N VAL A 162 4.90 -0.99 -25.20
CA VAL A 162 3.89 -1.01 -24.15
C VAL A 162 2.76 -1.97 -24.56
N LYS A 163 2.47 -2.97 -23.73
CA LYS A 163 1.28 -3.85 -23.85
C LYS A 163 0.01 -3.11 -23.44
N SER A 164 -0.25 -1.93 -24.01
CA SER A 164 -1.35 -1.04 -23.60
C SER A 164 -2.74 -1.55 -24.02
N SER A 165 -2.83 -2.36 -25.08
CA SER A 165 -4.12 -2.77 -25.67
C SER A 165 -5.04 -3.53 -24.70
N ARG A 166 -4.51 -4.40 -23.83
CA ARG A 166 -5.35 -5.18 -22.88
C ARG A 166 -5.93 -4.35 -21.74
N ALA A 167 -5.25 -3.28 -21.34
CA ALA A 167 -5.75 -2.40 -20.27
C ALA A 167 -6.92 -1.55 -20.78
N TYR A 168 -6.83 -1.03 -22.01
CA TYR A 168 -7.92 -0.27 -22.63
C TYR A 168 -9.16 -1.12 -22.89
N GLU A 169 -9.01 -2.38 -23.30
CA GLU A 169 -10.16 -3.31 -23.44
C GLU A 169 -10.87 -3.56 -22.11
N LYS A 170 -10.12 -3.66 -21.00
CA LYS A 170 -10.72 -3.86 -19.68
C LYS A 170 -11.45 -2.60 -19.19
N LEU A 171 -10.86 -1.42 -19.41
CA LEU A 171 -11.49 -0.14 -19.09
C LEU A 171 -12.81 0.03 -19.84
N ARG A 172 -12.82 -0.26 -21.15
CA ARG A 172 -14.02 -0.20 -21.99
C ARG A 172 -15.13 -1.14 -21.51
N LYS A 173 -14.80 -2.37 -21.10
CA LYS A 173 -15.79 -3.30 -20.54
C LYS A 173 -16.42 -2.79 -19.25
N MET A 174 -15.62 -2.17 -18.38
CA MET A 174 -16.15 -1.56 -17.15
C MET A 174 -17.05 -0.37 -17.46
N GLU A 175 -16.69 0.46 -18.45
CA GLU A 175 -17.54 1.58 -18.91
C GLU A 175 -18.89 1.07 -19.45
N GLU A 176 -18.88 0.02 -20.29
CA GLU A 176 -20.10 -0.61 -20.82
C GLU A 176 -20.97 -1.21 -19.70
N GLU A 177 -20.37 -1.84 -18.68
CA GLU A 177 -21.10 -2.35 -17.52
C GLU A 177 -21.70 -1.22 -16.66
N THR A 178 -20.99 -0.11 -16.47
CA THR A 178 -21.51 1.03 -15.72
C THR A 178 -22.68 1.71 -16.43
N GLU A 179 -22.61 1.90 -17.75
CA GLU A 179 -23.74 2.47 -18.53
C GLU A 179 -24.97 1.56 -18.48
N LYS A 180 -24.78 0.24 -18.43
CA LYS A 180 -25.89 -0.71 -18.30
C LYS A 180 -26.56 -0.59 -16.93
N LEU A 181 -25.77 -0.53 -15.86
CA LEU A 181 -26.30 -0.37 -14.50
C LEU A 181 -27.02 0.97 -14.32
N GLU A 182 -26.50 2.05 -14.91
CA GLU A 182 -27.17 3.36 -14.88
C GLU A 182 -28.53 3.34 -15.58
N LYS A 183 -28.66 2.60 -16.70
CA LYS A 183 -29.96 2.41 -17.36
C LYS A 183 -30.93 1.61 -16.50
N GLU A 184 -30.47 0.52 -15.88
CA GLU A 184 -31.30 -0.29 -14.99
C GLU A 184 -31.79 0.54 -13.78
N ILE A 185 -30.93 1.37 -13.20
CA ILE A 185 -31.31 2.30 -12.11
C ILE A 185 -32.37 3.30 -12.61
N SER A 186 -32.18 3.90 -13.78
CA SER A 186 -33.16 4.83 -14.35
C SER A 186 -34.52 4.18 -14.65
N GLU A 187 -34.53 2.91 -15.05
CA GLU A 187 -35.76 2.15 -15.24
C GLU A 187 -36.48 1.88 -13.91
N ILE A 188 -35.72 1.53 -12.87
CA ILE A 188 -36.27 1.33 -11.51
C ILE A 188 -36.85 2.64 -10.96
N GLU A 189 -36.15 3.76 -11.12
CA GLU A 189 -36.63 5.08 -10.68
C GLU A 189 -37.93 5.47 -11.38
N LYS A 190 -38.02 5.28 -12.71
CA LYS A 190 -39.28 5.52 -13.44
C LYS A 190 -40.41 4.63 -12.97
N PHE A 191 -40.11 3.38 -12.62
CA PHE A 191 -41.12 2.46 -12.10
C PHE A 191 -41.58 2.84 -10.69
N ALA A 192 -40.67 3.35 -9.84
CA ALA A 192 -41.00 3.89 -8.54
C ALA A 192 -41.91 5.13 -8.66
N ASP A 193 -41.58 6.06 -9.56
CA ASP A 193 -42.41 7.25 -9.83
C ASP A 193 -43.82 6.88 -10.30
N LEU A 194 -43.96 5.82 -11.12
CA LEU A 194 -45.27 5.33 -11.57
C LEU A 194 -46.09 4.72 -10.43
N LEU A 195 -45.46 3.98 -9.52
CA LEU A 195 -46.13 3.41 -8.35
C LEU A 195 -46.60 4.51 -7.37
N ASP A 196 -45.82 5.57 -7.21
CA ASP A 196 -46.20 6.70 -6.37
C ASP A 196 -47.42 7.45 -6.95
N LEU A 197 -47.51 7.59 -8.27
CA LEU A 197 -48.68 8.17 -8.94
C LEU A 197 -49.93 7.30 -8.84
N GLU A 198 -49.79 5.97 -8.91
CA GLU A 198 -50.92 5.03 -8.77
C GLU A 198 -51.50 5.04 -7.33
N ASN A 199 -50.64 5.23 -6.33
CA ASN A 199 -51.07 5.38 -4.93
C ASN A 199 -51.86 6.68 -4.69
N ASP A 200 -51.48 7.78 -5.34
CA ASP A 200 -52.16 9.08 -5.22
C ASP A 200 -53.56 9.07 -5.85
N ASP A 201 -53.76 8.33 -6.94
CA ASP A 201 -55.07 8.19 -7.58
C ASP A 201 -55.99 7.24 -6.77
N PHE A 202 -55.45 6.19 -6.17
CA PHE A 202 -56.21 5.32 -5.26
C PHE A 202 -56.74 6.05 -4.01
N LEU A 203 -55.96 7.00 -3.48
CA LEU A 203 -56.35 7.83 -2.34
C LEU A 203 -57.49 8.79 -2.69
N LYS A 204 -57.51 9.36 -3.90
CA LYS A 204 -58.60 10.25 -4.35
C LYS A 204 -59.93 9.51 -4.53
N ASP A 205 -59.92 8.31 -5.11
CA ASP A 205 -61.14 7.51 -5.29
C ASP A 205 -61.71 7.00 -3.95
N SER A 206 -60.86 6.80 -2.95
CA SER A 206 -61.31 6.46 -1.59
C SER A 206 -61.96 7.64 -0.85
N ALA A 207 -61.45 8.87 -1.04
CA ALA A 207 -61.99 10.08 -0.41
C ALA A 207 -63.36 10.52 -0.98
N ILE A 208 -63.62 10.24 -2.26
CA ILE A 208 -64.90 10.55 -2.91
C ILE A 208 -66.03 9.63 -2.37
N ASN A 209 -65.71 8.38 -2.03
CA ASN A 209 -66.69 7.41 -1.53
C ASN A 209 -67.08 7.61 -0.06
N GLU A 210 -66.24 8.26 0.76
CA GLU A 210 -66.61 8.65 2.14
C GLU A 210 -67.47 9.91 2.22
N SER A 211 -67.50 10.72 1.15
CA SER A 211 -68.26 11.99 1.11
C SER A 211 -69.73 11.82 0.70
N ILE A 212 -70.20 10.60 0.42
CA ILE A 212 -71.56 10.27 -0.07
C ILE A 212 -72.42 9.55 0.99
N LYS A 213 -71.95 9.46 2.25
CA LYS A 213 -72.76 9.00 3.40
C LYS A 213 -73.13 10.15 4.32
#